data_AF-A0A2U1N8I5-F1
#
_entry.id   AF-A0A2U1N8I5-F1
#
_cell.length_a   1.000
_cell.length_b   1.000
_cell.length_c   1.000
_cell.angle_alpha   90.00
_cell.angle_beta   90.00
_cell.angle_gamma   90.00
#
_symmetry.space_group_name_H-M   'P 1'
#
loop_
_entity.id
_entity.type
_entity.pdbx_description
1 polymer ?
#
loop_
_entity_poly.entity_id
_entity_poly.type
_entity_poly.pdbx_seq_one_letter_code
_entity_poly.pdbx_strand_id
1 'polypeptide(L)'
;MEPIYALWFLFMDYMSYSDAKLDSRVKRVFHKYDFQGESGLLQFWECSTHEGTNDIGCSLTLTDQFCMSNIHDNRLLDYRTRCFDNSNRFIGQQTNVGIWFAGRAAQTGVADHRTRHVVFNQDLNQYIDEASGMGQLVVPVYFNHPGAGMKLAGIIEHITTQPKESYIADFNQIHNLLMRENLSSMYMGKTIKVKYNHHIVKFRLPFSAKLPDLKKQVTMRFKEWESKTLCIKYEDTNRNRHSILSDHELEFCIAESISSRTSVIRMYIEENLTEKSLKVGQRKRHLSQNKRQNMNFIEFGKEGMVSKGKVQIMPSG
;
A
#
# COMPACT_ATOMS: atom_id res chain seq x y z
N MET A 1 -3.52 -15.04 51.34
CA MET A 1 -4.68 -14.48 50.63
C MET A 1 -4.25 -13.14 50.05
N GLU A 2 -4.79 -12.72 48.90
CA GLU A 2 -4.44 -11.50 48.12
C GLU A 2 -3.45 -11.63 46.93
N PRO A 3 -3.74 -12.50 45.95
CA PRO A 3 -3.41 -12.12 44.56
C PRO A 3 -4.61 -12.21 43.60
N ILE A 4 -5.66 -12.95 43.98
CA ILE A 4 -6.82 -13.23 43.13
C ILE A 4 -7.76 -12.01 43.06
N TYR A 5 -7.88 -11.24 44.14
CA TYR A 5 -8.70 -10.03 44.16
C TYR A 5 -8.14 -8.93 43.27
N ALA A 6 -6.81 -8.74 43.21
CA ALA A 6 -6.19 -7.76 42.32
C ALA A 6 -6.39 -8.11 40.83
N LEU A 7 -6.31 -9.40 40.48
CA LEU A 7 -6.63 -9.86 39.12
C LEU A 7 -8.12 -9.68 38.80
N TRP A 8 -9.00 -9.91 39.77
CA TRP A 8 -10.44 -9.68 39.62
C TRP A 8 -10.79 -8.20 39.46
N PHE A 9 -10.12 -7.29 40.16
CA PHE A 9 -10.29 -5.85 39.96
C PHE A 9 -9.77 -5.41 38.59
N LEU A 10 -8.61 -5.91 38.13
CA LEU A 10 -8.12 -5.64 36.77
C LEU A 10 -9.03 -6.24 35.69
N PHE A 11 -9.62 -7.42 35.94
CA PHE A 11 -10.55 -8.08 35.02
C PHE A 11 -11.92 -7.39 35.01
N MET A 12 -12.39 -6.88 36.15
CA MET A 12 -13.64 -6.11 36.25
C MET A 12 -13.49 -4.69 35.70
N ASP A 13 -12.34 -4.03 35.89
CA ASP A 13 -12.02 -2.78 35.20
C ASP A 13 -11.95 -3.01 33.69
N TYR A 14 -11.33 -4.11 33.23
CA TYR A 14 -11.29 -4.50 31.82
C TYR A 14 -12.68 -4.79 31.23
N MET A 15 -13.56 -5.45 31.99
CA MET A 15 -14.94 -5.75 31.58
C MET A 15 -15.89 -4.55 31.69
N SER A 16 -15.68 -3.64 32.65
CA SER A 16 -16.46 -2.40 32.79
C SER A 16 -16.07 -1.36 31.73
N TYR A 17 -14.82 -1.36 31.25
CA TYR A 17 -14.39 -0.52 30.14
C TYR A 17 -14.95 -0.94 28.77
N SER A 18 -15.44 -2.17 28.67
CA SER A 18 -15.91 -2.81 27.42
C SER A 18 -17.24 -2.25 26.91
N ASP A 19 -18.05 -1.61 27.76
CA ASP A 19 -19.40 -1.11 27.42
C ASP A 19 -19.44 0.38 27.09
N ALA A 20 -18.29 1.05 27.12
CA ALA A 20 -18.21 2.45 26.77
C ALA A 20 -18.47 2.61 25.25
N LYS A 21 -19.61 3.23 24.88
CA LYS A 21 -19.96 3.58 23.50
C LYS A 21 -18.74 4.21 22.79
N LEU A 22 -18.49 3.85 21.52
CA LEU A 22 -17.34 4.31 20.71
C LEU A 22 -17.02 5.79 20.94
N ASP A 23 -18.05 6.63 20.95
CA ASP A 23 -18.07 8.05 21.27
C ASP A 23 -17.22 8.40 22.52
N SER A 24 -17.49 7.72 23.63
CA SER A 24 -16.81 7.97 24.90
C SER A 24 -15.34 7.57 24.87
N ARG A 25 -14.99 6.53 24.10
CA ARG A 25 -13.61 6.03 23.95
C ARG A 25 -12.78 7.00 23.12
N VAL A 26 -13.31 7.43 21.96
CA VAL A 26 -12.67 8.45 21.13
C VAL A 26 -12.53 9.77 21.89
N LYS A 27 -13.56 10.19 22.64
CA LYS A 27 -13.49 11.39 23.49
C LYS A 27 -12.36 11.32 24.53
N ARG A 28 -12.13 10.15 25.16
CA ARG A 28 -11.02 9.97 26.11
C ARG A 28 -9.65 9.99 25.42
N VAL A 29 -9.53 9.46 24.20
CA VAL A 29 -8.31 9.65 23.38
C VAL A 29 -8.02 11.14 23.21
N PHE A 30 -9.03 11.93 22.86
CA PHE A 30 -8.86 13.36 22.61
C PHE A 30 -8.45 14.10 23.88
N HIS A 31 -9.10 13.85 25.02
CA HIS A 31 -8.77 14.51 26.29
C HIS A 31 -7.35 14.20 26.78
N LYS A 32 -6.79 13.04 26.42
CA LYS A 32 -5.45 12.61 26.83
C LYS A 32 -4.38 12.94 25.77
N TYR A 33 -4.79 13.44 24.61
CA TYR A 33 -3.85 13.86 23.56
C TYR A 33 -3.18 15.17 23.99
N ASP A 34 -1.86 15.17 23.96
CA ASP A 34 -1.04 16.33 24.31
C ASP A 34 -0.38 16.83 23.02
N PHE A 35 -0.64 18.09 22.67
CA PHE A 35 -0.03 18.74 21.51
C PHE A 35 1.46 19.09 21.74
N GLN A 36 2.03 18.79 22.91
CA GLN A 36 3.44 19.02 23.24
C GLN A 36 3.88 20.48 23.07
N GLY A 37 2.98 21.41 23.39
CA GLY A 37 3.20 22.85 23.22
C GLY A 37 3.07 23.33 21.77
N GLU A 38 2.82 22.44 20.81
CA GLU A 38 2.54 22.83 19.43
C GLU A 38 1.09 23.25 19.24
N SER A 39 0.85 24.02 18.18
CA SER A 39 -0.48 24.38 17.73
C SER A 39 -1.06 23.29 16.82
N GLY A 40 -2.19 22.68 17.21
CA GLY A 40 -2.95 21.78 16.34
C GLY A 40 -4.48 21.75 16.51
N LEU A 41 -5.11 21.06 15.58
CA LEU A 41 -6.53 20.69 15.56
C LEU A 41 -6.62 19.17 15.47
N LEU A 42 -7.32 18.55 16.41
CA LEU A 42 -7.67 17.14 16.38
C LEU A 42 -9.18 17.03 16.11
N GLN A 43 -9.58 16.24 15.12
CA GLN A 43 -10.98 16.00 14.78
C GLN A 43 -11.23 14.55 14.38
N PHE A 44 -12.48 14.10 14.48
CA PHE A 44 -12.87 12.73 14.13
C PHE A 44 -13.92 12.70 13.02
N TRP A 45 -13.64 11.89 12.00
CA TRP A 45 -14.58 11.53 10.93
C TRP A 45 -15.19 10.18 11.27
N GLU A 46 -16.45 10.17 11.67
CA GLU A 46 -17.18 8.94 11.94
C GLU A 46 -17.44 8.17 10.65
N CYS A 47 -17.21 6.86 10.69
CA CYS A 47 -17.49 5.97 9.59
C CYS A 47 -18.85 5.31 9.78
N SER A 48 -19.78 5.59 8.86
CA SER A 48 -21.09 4.93 8.81
C SER A 48 -21.17 4.01 7.59
N THR A 49 -21.48 2.75 7.84
CA THR A 49 -21.80 1.77 6.79
C THR A 49 -23.31 1.66 6.66
N HIS A 50 -23.86 1.80 5.44
CA HIS A 50 -25.28 1.54 5.24
C HIS A 50 -25.56 0.04 5.29
N GLU A 51 -26.41 -0.37 6.21
CA GLU A 51 -26.97 -1.72 6.23
C GLU A 51 -27.78 -1.92 4.95
N GLY A 52 -27.40 -2.92 4.13
CA GLY A 52 -28.15 -3.31 2.93
C GLY A 52 -27.45 -3.08 1.59
N THR A 53 -26.28 -2.42 1.57
CA THR A 53 -25.47 -2.31 0.33
C THR A 53 -24.35 -3.34 0.33
N ASN A 54 -24.24 -4.14 -0.73
CA ASN A 54 -23.10 -5.05 -0.97
C ASN A 54 -21.78 -4.30 -1.25
N ASP A 55 -21.80 -2.97 -1.26
CA ASP A 55 -20.61 -2.15 -1.48
C ASP A 55 -19.72 -2.12 -0.23
N ILE A 56 -18.46 -2.50 -0.44
CA ILE A 56 -17.40 -2.41 0.56
C ILE A 56 -16.96 -0.93 0.61
N GLY A 57 -17.63 -0.14 1.45
CA GLY A 57 -17.38 1.29 1.58
C GLY A 57 -17.96 1.87 2.86
N CYS A 58 -17.71 3.17 3.07
CA CYS A 58 -18.11 3.89 4.25
C CYS A 58 -18.39 5.36 3.95
N SER A 59 -19.46 5.92 4.51
CA SER A 59 -19.70 7.35 4.52
C SER A 59 -18.96 7.99 5.69
N LEU A 60 -18.09 8.96 5.39
CA LEU A 60 -17.42 9.74 6.41
C LEU A 60 -18.21 11.00 6.73
N THR A 61 -18.49 11.19 8.01
CA THR A 61 -19.17 12.37 8.54
C THR A 61 -18.32 12.99 9.63
N LEU A 62 -18.04 14.29 9.51
CA LEU A 62 -17.27 15.01 10.52
C LEU A 62 -18.13 15.19 11.78
N THR A 63 -17.62 14.76 12.93
CA THR A 63 -18.33 14.87 14.21
C THR A 63 -17.82 16.07 15.00
N ASP A 64 -18.68 17.06 15.24
CA ASP A 64 -18.36 18.25 16.03
C ASP A 64 -18.04 17.92 17.50
N GLN A 65 -18.68 16.88 18.05
CA GLN A 65 -18.46 16.39 19.42
C GLN A 65 -17.04 15.90 19.68
N PHE A 66 -16.32 15.48 18.64
CA PHE A 66 -14.96 14.96 18.72
C PHE A 66 -14.01 15.91 18.02
N CYS A 67 -13.91 17.10 18.59
CA CYS A 67 -12.97 18.10 18.11
C CYS A 67 -12.29 18.82 19.27
N MET A 68 -10.97 18.89 19.20
CA MET A 68 -10.14 19.59 20.16
C MET A 68 -9.15 20.48 19.39
N SER A 69 -9.08 21.75 19.73
CA SER A 69 -8.10 22.67 19.17
C SER A 69 -7.50 23.52 20.27
N ASN A 70 -6.19 23.74 20.19
CA ASN A 70 -5.47 24.65 21.09
C ASN A 70 -4.97 25.90 20.38
N ILE A 71 -5.58 26.28 19.24
CA ILE A 71 -5.09 27.35 18.38
C ILE A 71 -6.16 28.39 18.07
N HIS A 72 -5.70 29.61 17.83
CA HIS A 72 -6.43 30.69 17.18
C HIS A 72 -5.76 31.06 15.85
N ASP A 73 -5.73 30.12 14.90
CA ASP A 73 -5.29 30.34 13.51
C ASP A 73 -6.52 30.28 12.60
N ASN A 74 -6.82 31.40 11.94
CA ASN A 74 -7.99 31.52 11.07
C ASN A 74 -7.98 30.48 9.95
N ARG A 75 -6.82 30.04 9.46
CA ARG A 75 -6.73 29.02 8.40
C ARG A 75 -7.27 27.67 8.84
N LEU A 76 -7.10 27.31 10.10
CA LEU A 76 -7.62 26.06 10.66
C LEU A 76 -9.10 26.13 10.95
N LEU A 77 -9.58 27.30 11.40
CA LEU A 77 -11.01 27.56 11.54
C LEU A 77 -11.70 27.50 10.17
N ASP A 78 -11.14 28.17 9.15
CA ASP A 78 -11.63 28.13 7.78
C ASP A 78 -11.62 26.71 7.21
N TYR A 79 -10.53 25.97 7.42
CA TYR A 79 -10.44 24.56 7.05
C TYR A 79 -11.57 23.75 7.66
N ARG A 80 -11.74 23.84 8.98
CA ARG A 80 -12.77 23.12 9.72
C ARG A 80 -14.17 23.46 9.21
N THR A 81 -14.47 24.74 9.00
CA THR A 81 -15.77 25.18 8.46
C THR A 81 -16.06 24.54 7.10
N ARG A 82 -15.07 24.54 6.18
CA ARG A 82 -15.21 23.87 4.87
C ARG A 82 -15.44 22.36 4.96
N CYS A 83 -14.90 21.71 5.99
CA CYS A 83 -15.14 20.28 6.23
C CYS A 83 -16.60 20.02 6.66
N PHE A 84 -17.22 20.90 7.45
CA PHE A 84 -18.63 20.77 7.85
C PHE A 84 -19.61 21.09 6.73
N ASP A 85 -19.27 22.04 5.85
CA ASP A 85 -20.08 22.40 4.68
C ASP A 85 -20.25 21.23 3.67
N ASN A 86 -19.40 20.20 3.77
CA ASN A 86 -19.37 19.04 2.87
C ASN A 86 -19.76 17.73 3.57
N SER A 87 -20.85 17.72 4.33
CA SER A 87 -21.33 16.52 5.03
C SER A 87 -21.90 15.46 4.06
N ASN A 88 -21.57 14.19 4.33
CA ASN A 88 -21.87 12.98 3.56
C ASN A 88 -21.10 12.78 2.25
N ARG A 89 -19.89 12.19 2.36
CA ARG A 89 -19.16 11.61 1.22
C ARG A 89 -18.99 10.10 1.42
N PHE A 90 -19.61 9.31 0.55
CA PHE A 90 -19.44 7.85 0.53
C PHE A 90 -18.12 7.47 -0.13
N ILE A 91 -17.30 6.69 0.59
CA ILE A 91 -16.00 6.18 0.16
C ILE A 91 -16.07 4.67 -0.03
N GLY A 92 -16.20 4.25 -1.29
CA GLY A 92 -16.00 2.87 -1.72
C GLY A 92 -14.58 2.62 -2.21
N GLN A 93 -14.27 1.36 -2.54
CA GLN A 93 -12.95 0.96 -3.06
C GLN A 93 -12.54 1.66 -4.36
N GLN A 94 -13.51 2.10 -5.18
CA GLN A 94 -13.26 2.79 -6.45
C GLN A 94 -13.46 4.30 -6.37
N THR A 95 -13.89 4.84 -5.21
CA THR A 95 -14.08 6.28 -5.06
C THR A 95 -12.76 7.00 -5.26
N ASN A 96 -12.72 7.97 -6.17
CA ASN A 96 -11.55 8.83 -6.33
C ASN A 96 -11.50 9.83 -5.17
N VAL A 97 -10.69 9.50 -4.17
CA VAL A 97 -10.48 10.29 -2.95
C VAL A 97 -9.46 11.41 -3.14
N GLY A 98 -8.70 11.44 -4.25
CA GLY A 98 -7.78 12.52 -4.58
C GLY A 98 -6.91 12.99 -3.41
N ILE A 99 -6.97 14.29 -3.13
CA ILE A 99 -6.23 14.94 -2.05
C ILE A 99 -6.89 14.80 -0.67
N TRP A 100 -8.10 14.25 -0.57
CA TRP A 100 -8.81 14.08 0.70
C TRP A 100 -8.16 13.01 1.58
N PHE A 101 -7.41 13.46 2.60
CA PHE A 101 -6.60 12.58 3.46
C PHE A 101 -7.46 11.60 4.24
N ALA A 102 -8.55 12.06 4.87
CA ALA A 102 -9.44 11.18 5.63
C ALA A 102 -10.08 10.11 4.73
N GLY A 103 -10.51 10.51 3.52
CA GLY A 103 -11.01 9.58 2.51
C GLY A 103 -9.98 8.53 2.10
N ARG A 104 -8.72 8.91 1.88
CA ARG A 104 -7.63 7.95 1.59
C ARG A 104 -7.37 6.99 2.74
N ALA A 105 -7.38 7.48 3.98
CA ALA A 105 -7.20 6.63 5.16
C ALA A 105 -8.36 5.64 5.32
N ALA A 106 -9.60 6.07 5.07
CA ALA A 106 -10.76 5.18 5.08
C ALA A 106 -10.73 4.13 3.97
N GLN A 107 -10.33 4.53 2.75
CA GLN A 107 -10.26 3.60 1.60
C GLN A 107 -9.14 2.56 1.76
N THR A 108 -7.99 2.98 2.27
CA THR A 108 -6.81 2.11 2.38
C THR A 108 -6.74 1.35 3.70
N GLY A 109 -7.42 1.86 4.73
CA GLY A 109 -7.32 1.36 6.09
C GLY A 109 -5.99 1.64 6.77
N VAL A 110 -5.17 2.55 6.23
CA VAL A 110 -3.81 2.83 6.71
C VAL A 110 -3.66 4.31 7.01
N ALA A 111 -2.85 4.63 8.03
CA ALA A 111 -2.51 6.01 8.34
C ALA A 111 -1.74 6.71 7.19
N ASP A 112 -2.02 7.99 7.00
CA ASP A 112 -1.40 8.82 5.96
C ASP A 112 -1.05 10.20 6.54
N HIS A 113 -0.09 10.89 5.94
CA HIS A 113 0.41 12.15 6.47
C HIS A 113 0.99 13.08 5.40
N ARG A 114 1.06 14.35 5.76
CA ARG A 114 1.59 15.42 4.92
C ARG A 114 2.69 16.15 5.65
N THR A 115 3.92 15.76 5.36
CA THR A 115 5.13 16.36 5.95
C THR A 115 5.63 17.54 5.13
N ARG A 116 6.58 18.28 5.71
CA ARG A 116 7.34 19.35 5.05
C ARG A 116 7.88 18.90 3.68
N HIS A 117 8.45 17.70 3.58
CA HIS A 117 9.01 17.18 2.32
C HIS A 117 7.97 16.97 1.20
N VAL A 118 6.71 16.71 1.56
CA VAL A 118 5.60 16.58 0.60
C VAL A 118 5.14 17.96 0.13
N VAL A 119 5.20 18.98 1.00
CA VAL A 119 4.78 20.35 0.69
C VAL A 119 5.81 21.09 -0.17
N PHE A 120 7.11 20.84 0.04
CA PHE A 120 8.18 21.57 -0.64
C PHE A 120 8.74 20.90 -1.91
N ASN A 121 8.35 19.66 -2.23
CA ASN A 121 8.66 19.04 -3.54
C ASN A 121 7.64 19.51 -4.59
N GLN A 122 7.91 20.67 -5.20
CA GLN A 122 7.05 21.39 -6.15
C GLN A 122 6.98 20.82 -7.58
N ASP A 123 7.46 19.59 -7.84
CA ASP A 123 7.34 18.97 -9.17
C ASP A 123 5.93 18.37 -9.45
N LEU A 124 5.00 18.50 -8.51
CA LEU A 124 3.60 18.10 -8.68
C LEU A 124 2.68 19.29 -8.37
N ASN A 125 2.31 20.03 -9.40
CA ASN A 125 1.16 20.97 -9.46
C ASN A 125 -0.21 20.30 -9.12
N GLN A 126 -0.24 19.17 -8.41
CA GLN A 126 -1.43 18.37 -8.11
C GLN A 126 -1.93 18.50 -6.65
N TYR A 127 -1.31 19.33 -5.81
CA TYR A 127 -1.71 19.54 -4.41
C TYR A 127 -2.08 21.01 -4.11
N ILE A 128 -2.97 21.59 -4.90
CA ILE A 128 -3.70 22.82 -4.53
C ILE A 128 -4.89 22.39 -3.66
N ASP A 129 -5.09 23.02 -2.51
CA ASP A 129 -5.01 22.30 -1.23
C ASP A 129 -6.29 22.38 -0.37
N GLU A 130 -6.73 21.25 0.23
CA GLU A 130 -7.75 21.25 1.28
C GLU A 130 -7.27 22.02 2.53
N ALA A 131 -5.95 21.99 2.82
CA ALA A 131 -5.31 22.58 4.00
C ALA A 131 -4.02 23.36 3.64
N SER A 132 -4.15 24.40 2.81
CA SER A 132 -3.01 25.18 2.25
C SER A 132 -1.94 25.57 3.26
N GLY A 133 -0.75 24.99 3.11
CA GLY A 133 0.42 25.28 3.95
C GLY A 133 0.34 24.73 5.37
N MET A 134 -0.60 23.82 5.64
CA MET A 134 -0.76 23.14 6.93
C MET A 134 -0.25 21.70 6.85
N GLY A 135 0.11 21.19 8.02
CA GLY A 135 0.49 19.80 8.18
C GLY A 135 -0.70 18.91 8.53
N GLN A 136 -0.69 17.65 8.10
CA GLN A 136 -1.80 16.73 8.35
C GLN A 136 -1.30 15.33 8.67
N LEU A 137 -1.99 14.66 9.58
CA LEU A 137 -1.88 13.23 9.89
C LEU A 137 -3.30 12.67 10.01
N VAL A 138 -3.58 11.57 9.32
CA VAL A 138 -4.83 10.83 9.44
C VAL A 138 -4.56 9.42 9.93
N VAL A 139 -5.37 8.97 10.89
CA VAL A 139 -5.21 7.69 11.58
C VAL A 139 -6.55 6.95 11.55
N PRO A 140 -6.64 5.80 10.85
CA PRO A 140 -7.85 5.00 10.86
C PRO A 140 -8.05 4.35 12.24
N VAL A 141 -9.27 4.40 12.73
CA VAL A 141 -9.69 3.84 14.03
C VAL A 141 -10.53 2.62 13.78
N TYR A 142 -10.15 1.51 14.38
CA TYR A 142 -10.89 0.26 14.33
C TYR A 142 -11.38 -0.14 15.70
N PHE A 143 -12.57 -0.72 15.73
CA PHE A 143 -13.12 -1.38 16.89
C PHE A 143 -13.31 -2.87 16.59
N ASN A 144 -13.01 -3.71 17.58
CA ASN A 144 -13.26 -5.14 17.48
C ASN A 144 -14.71 -5.42 17.90
N HIS A 145 -15.54 -5.85 16.95
CA HIS A 145 -16.89 -6.31 17.29
C HIS A 145 -16.85 -7.82 17.54
N PRO A 146 -17.28 -8.30 18.72
CA PRO A 146 -17.37 -9.73 18.98
C PRO A 146 -18.11 -10.45 17.85
N GLY A 147 -17.49 -11.50 17.29
CA GLY A 147 -18.06 -12.31 16.20
C GLY A 147 -18.00 -11.71 14.79
N ALA A 148 -17.76 -10.41 14.61
CA ALA A 148 -17.70 -9.76 13.29
C ALA A 148 -16.30 -9.23 12.91
N GLY A 149 -15.33 -9.35 13.82
CA GLY A 149 -13.95 -8.93 13.60
C GLY A 149 -13.76 -7.41 13.65
N MET A 150 -12.66 -6.95 13.07
CA MET A 150 -12.27 -5.54 13.08
C MET A 150 -13.12 -4.74 12.08
N LYS A 151 -13.83 -3.73 12.57
CA LYS A 151 -14.60 -2.78 11.76
C LYS A 151 -13.99 -1.39 11.86
N LEU A 152 -13.95 -0.68 10.72
CA LEU A 152 -13.52 0.72 10.69
C LEU A 152 -14.60 1.57 11.38
N ALA A 153 -14.21 2.21 12.47
CA ALA A 153 -15.06 3.11 13.27
C ALA A 153 -15.04 4.55 12.74
N GLY A 154 -13.92 4.96 12.14
CA GLY A 154 -13.72 6.32 11.67
C GLY A 154 -12.26 6.66 11.49
N ILE A 155 -11.98 7.94 11.25
CA ILE A 155 -10.64 8.47 11.02
C ILE A 155 -10.38 9.62 12.00
N ILE A 156 -9.31 9.52 12.78
CA ILE A 156 -8.79 10.67 13.53
C ILE A 156 -7.92 11.48 12.58
N GLU A 157 -8.18 12.77 12.49
CA GLU A 157 -7.36 13.71 11.73
C GLU A 157 -6.70 14.71 12.69
N HIS A 158 -5.38 14.81 12.62
CA HIS A 158 -4.56 15.79 13.32
C HIS A 158 -3.98 16.77 12.30
N ILE A 159 -4.29 18.05 12.46
CA ILE A 159 -3.85 19.14 11.59
C ILE A 159 -2.97 20.10 12.39
N THR A 160 -1.82 20.49 11.84
CA THR A 160 -0.89 21.44 12.47
C THR A 160 -0.75 22.70 11.61
N THR A 161 -0.52 23.85 12.25
CA THR A 161 -0.40 25.15 11.54
C THR A 161 0.76 25.21 10.55
N GLN A 162 1.76 24.35 10.75
CA GLN A 162 2.88 24.13 9.84
C GLN A 162 3.13 22.62 9.65
N PRO A 163 3.57 22.17 8.46
CA PRO A 163 3.95 20.78 8.23
C PRO A 163 5.18 20.40 9.04
N LYS A 164 5.08 19.31 9.82
CA LYS A 164 6.23 18.71 10.52
C LYS A 164 7.16 17.98 9.55
N GLU A 165 8.40 17.76 9.94
CA GLU A 165 9.29 16.84 9.21
C GLU A 165 8.79 15.40 9.28
N SER A 166 8.20 15.02 10.41
CA SER A 166 7.67 13.69 10.67
C SER A 166 6.48 13.77 11.62
N TYR A 167 5.52 12.87 11.43
CA TYR A 167 4.35 12.69 12.30
C TYR A 167 4.40 11.35 13.08
N ILE A 168 5.57 10.71 13.14
CA ILE A 168 5.71 9.40 13.79
C ILE A 168 5.41 9.49 15.29
N ALA A 169 5.89 10.54 15.97
CA ALA A 169 5.62 10.75 17.39
C ALA A 169 4.12 10.97 17.66
N ASP A 170 3.48 11.82 16.85
CA ASP A 170 2.03 12.09 16.93
C ASP A 170 1.21 10.81 16.68
N PHE A 171 1.58 10.04 15.65
CA PHE A 171 0.95 8.76 15.36
C PHE A 171 1.08 7.79 16.54
N ASN A 172 2.28 7.62 17.09
CA ASN A 172 2.52 6.69 18.20
C ASN A 172 1.72 7.10 19.44
N GLN A 173 1.59 8.40 19.71
CA GLN A 173 0.76 8.91 20.80
C GLN A 173 -0.71 8.55 20.58
N ILE A 174 -1.27 8.86 19.41
CA ILE A 174 -2.67 8.52 19.06
C ILE A 174 -2.89 7.01 19.14
N HIS A 175 -1.99 6.21 18.56
CA HIS A 175 -2.06 4.75 18.56
C HIS A 175 -2.06 4.18 19.99
N ASN A 176 -1.15 4.62 20.85
CA ASN A 176 -1.07 4.17 22.23
C ASN A 176 -2.32 4.56 23.04
N LEU A 177 -2.88 5.75 22.79
CA LEU A 177 -4.13 6.18 23.40
C LEU A 177 -5.32 5.33 22.93
N LEU A 178 -5.40 5.02 21.63
CA LEU A 178 -6.42 4.12 21.08
C LEU A 178 -6.35 2.74 21.74
N MET A 179 -5.15 2.16 21.87
CA MET A 179 -4.94 0.84 22.48
C MET A 179 -5.39 0.78 23.94
N ARG A 180 -5.13 1.84 24.73
CA ARG A 180 -5.61 1.94 26.12
C ARG A 180 -7.14 2.00 26.21
N GLU A 181 -7.77 2.48 25.15
CA GLU A 181 -9.22 2.55 25.01
C GLU A 181 -9.76 1.33 24.25
N ASN A 182 -9.03 0.20 24.16
CA ASN A 182 -9.40 -1.04 23.45
C ASN A 182 -9.71 -0.86 21.94
N LEU A 183 -9.34 0.28 21.37
CA LEU A 183 -9.42 0.57 19.93
C LEU A 183 -8.07 0.23 19.31
N SER A 184 -8.00 0.21 17.98
CA SER A 184 -6.72 0.06 17.30
C SER A 184 -6.63 0.98 16.09
N SER A 185 -5.41 1.13 15.60
CA SER A 185 -5.13 1.73 14.30
C SER A 185 -4.11 0.87 13.56
N MET A 186 -4.14 0.90 12.23
CA MET A 186 -3.11 0.23 11.44
C MET A 186 -1.93 1.18 11.21
N TYR A 187 -0.73 0.66 11.49
CA TYR A 187 0.53 1.40 11.40
C TYR A 187 0.78 1.93 9.98
N MET A 188 1.48 3.07 9.90
CA MET A 188 1.90 3.68 8.64
C MET A 188 2.54 2.65 7.69
N GLY A 189 2.27 2.78 6.40
CA GLY A 189 2.75 1.87 5.37
C GLY A 189 3.61 2.55 4.31
N LYS A 190 4.34 1.75 3.54
CA LYS A 190 5.04 2.22 2.33
C LYS A 190 4.17 2.01 1.12
N THR A 191 4.24 2.96 0.19
CA THR A 191 3.69 2.74 -1.13
C THR A 191 4.59 1.75 -1.86
N ILE A 192 4.09 0.57 -2.16
CA ILE A 192 4.76 -0.41 -2.99
C ILE A 192 4.33 -0.17 -4.43
N LYS A 193 5.30 -0.02 -5.33
CA LYS A 193 5.09 0.05 -6.77
C LYS A 193 5.66 -1.21 -7.40
N VAL A 194 4.78 -2.13 -7.79
CA VAL A 194 5.16 -3.42 -8.37
C VAL A 194 5.03 -3.36 -9.88
N LYS A 195 6.08 -3.75 -10.61
CA LYS A 195 6.09 -3.85 -12.08
C LYS A 195 6.18 -5.31 -12.54
N TYR A 196 5.34 -5.70 -13.49
CA TYR A 196 5.34 -7.00 -14.14
C TYR A 196 4.82 -6.88 -15.58
N ASN A 197 5.53 -7.41 -16.58
CA ASN A 197 5.12 -7.41 -17.99
C ASN A 197 4.51 -6.08 -18.49
N HIS A 198 5.19 -4.96 -18.22
CA HIS A 198 4.75 -3.58 -18.54
C HIS A 198 3.56 -3.05 -17.72
N HIS A 199 2.89 -3.88 -16.93
CA HIS A 199 1.88 -3.46 -15.97
C HIS A 199 2.52 -2.97 -14.68
N ILE A 200 1.94 -1.91 -14.11
CA ILE A 200 2.38 -1.32 -12.85
C ILE A 200 1.16 -1.25 -11.95
N VAL A 201 1.30 -1.78 -10.74
CA VAL A 201 0.32 -1.61 -9.68
C VAL A 201 0.94 -0.92 -8.48
N LYS A 202 0.14 -0.12 -7.79
CA LYS A 202 0.54 0.54 -6.56
C LYS A 202 -0.41 0.15 -5.44
N PHE A 203 0.13 -0.09 -4.26
CA PHE A 203 -0.66 -0.31 -3.04
C PHE A 203 0.15 0.09 -1.83
N ARG A 204 -0.51 0.27 -0.69
CA ARG A 204 0.16 0.53 0.58
C ARG A 204 0.40 -0.79 1.29
N LEU A 205 1.61 -1.00 1.77
CA LEU A 205 1.99 -2.14 2.59
C LEU A 205 2.36 -1.63 3.98
N PRO A 206 1.69 -2.08 5.06
CA PRO A 206 2.04 -1.70 6.43
C PRO A 206 3.50 -2.02 6.76
N PHE A 207 4.15 -1.22 7.61
CA PHE A 207 5.53 -1.53 8.05
C PHE A 207 5.64 -2.87 8.78
N SER A 208 4.57 -3.30 9.45
CA SER A 208 4.48 -4.60 10.14
C SER A 208 4.12 -5.77 9.22
N ALA A 209 3.99 -5.54 7.91
CA ALA A 209 3.57 -6.56 6.98
C ALA A 209 4.63 -7.67 6.84
N LYS A 210 4.16 -8.91 6.75
CA LYS A 210 5.00 -10.07 6.47
C LYS A 210 4.93 -10.43 4.99
N LEU A 211 5.82 -11.32 4.55
CA LEU A 211 5.88 -11.78 3.16
C LEU A 211 4.53 -12.34 2.65
N PRO A 212 3.71 -13.06 3.45
CA PRO A 212 2.38 -13.48 3.03
C PRO A 212 1.45 -12.31 2.70
N ASP A 213 1.53 -11.19 3.44
CA ASP A 213 0.70 -10.01 3.20
C ASP A 213 1.07 -9.34 1.87
N LEU A 214 2.38 -9.19 1.62
CA LEU A 214 2.88 -8.69 0.34
C LEU A 214 2.44 -9.60 -0.81
N LYS A 215 2.57 -10.93 -0.63
CA LYS A 215 2.15 -11.91 -1.63
C LYS A 215 0.66 -11.79 -1.93
N LYS A 216 -0.18 -11.76 -0.89
CA LYS A 216 -1.62 -11.56 -1.02
C LYS A 216 -1.95 -10.30 -1.83
N GLN A 217 -1.36 -9.16 -1.51
CA GLN A 217 -1.62 -7.90 -2.20
C GLN A 217 -1.23 -7.94 -3.68
N VAL A 218 -0.11 -8.58 -4.01
CA VAL A 218 0.34 -8.69 -5.39
C VAL A 218 -0.55 -9.72 -6.16
N THR A 219 -1.06 -10.79 -5.52
CA THR A 219 -1.83 -11.89 -6.16
C THR A 219 -3.22 -11.42 -6.51
N MET A 220 -3.80 -10.66 -5.60
CA MET A 220 -5.07 -9.98 -5.83
C MET A 220 -5.03 -9.05 -7.06
N ARG A 221 -3.86 -8.51 -7.42
CA ARG A 221 -3.71 -7.51 -8.51
C ARG A 221 -3.19 -8.11 -9.80
N PHE A 222 -2.35 -9.13 -9.74
CA PHE A 222 -1.87 -9.89 -10.88
C PHE A 222 -2.51 -11.28 -10.86
N LYS A 223 -3.75 -11.40 -11.35
CA LYS A 223 -4.51 -12.66 -11.36
C LYS A 223 -3.81 -13.80 -12.11
N GLU A 224 -2.91 -13.47 -13.04
CA GLU A 224 -2.05 -14.42 -13.76
C GLU A 224 -1.04 -15.15 -12.84
N TRP A 225 -0.92 -14.75 -11.57
CA TRP A 225 0.06 -15.29 -10.62
C TRP A 225 -0.21 -16.74 -10.23
N GLU A 226 -1.45 -17.22 -10.17
CA GLU A 226 -1.75 -18.58 -9.65
C GLU A 226 -1.07 -19.74 -10.40
N SER A 227 -0.52 -19.50 -11.61
CA SER A 227 0.06 -20.53 -12.47
C SER A 227 1.60 -20.55 -12.57
N LYS A 228 2.33 -19.59 -11.96
CA LYS A 228 3.77 -19.42 -12.18
C LYS A 228 4.57 -19.30 -10.88
N THR A 229 5.75 -19.93 -10.84
CA THR A 229 6.77 -19.67 -9.81
C THR A 229 7.40 -18.31 -10.08
N LEU A 230 6.85 -17.27 -9.45
CA LEU A 230 7.32 -15.89 -9.59
C LEU A 230 8.13 -15.47 -8.36
N CYS A 231 9.20 -14.71 -8.58
CA CYS A 231 10.02 -14.10 -7.54
C CYS A 231 9.72 -12.60 -7.47
N ILE A 232 9.52 -12.08 -6.26
CA ILE A 232 9.40 -10.64 -6.01
C ILE A 232 10.80 -10.12 -5.69
N LYS A 233 11.23 -9.08 -6.39
CA LYS A 233 12.48 -8.36 -6.12
C LYS A 233 12.18 -6.91 -5.76
N TYR A 234 12.92 -6.32 -4.83
CA TYR A 234 12.91 -4.87 -4.62
C TYR A 234 14.14 -4.22 -5.25
N GLU A 235 14.03 -2.96 -5.61
CA GLU A 235 15.12 -2.12 -6.12
C GLU A 235 15.60 -1.19 -5.01
N ASP A 236 16.87 -1.31 -4.65
CA ASP A 236 17.52 -0.52 -3.60
C ASP A 236 17.87 0.90 -4.08
N THR A 237 18.41 1.71 -3.17
CA THR A 237 18.87 3.09 -3.45
C THR A 237 19.96 3.17 -4.53
N ASN A 238 20.75 2.11 -4.70
CA ASN A 238 21.79 1.98 -5.73
C ASN A 238 21.26 1.39 -7.05
N ARG A 239 19.94 1.21 -7.19
CA ARG A 239 19.26 0.58 -8.32
C ARG A 239 19.58 -0.90 -8.54
N ASN A 240 20.12 -1.58 -7.53
CA ASN A 240 20.30 -3.03 -7.56
C ASN A 240 19.01 -3.73 -7.16
N ARG A 241 18.78 -4.92 -7.73
CA ARG A 241 17.58 -5.72 -7.45
C ARG A 241 17.89 -6.89 -6.53
N HIS A 242 17.16 -6.98 -5.44
CA HIS A 242 17.31 -8.03 -4.43
C HIS A 242 16.02 -8.81 -4.26
N SER A 243 16.12 -10.13 -4.18
CA SER A 243 14.96 -11.00 -3.99
C SER A 243 14.40 -10.87 -2.57
N ILE A 244 13.07 -10.91 -2.44
CA ILE A 244 12.38 -11.00 -1.15
C ILE A 244 11.89 -12.45 -1.00
N LEU A 245 12.65 -13.26 -0.28
CA LEU A 245 12.39 -14.68 -0.03
C LEU A 245 11.86 -14.94 1.39
N SER A 246 12.03 -13.99 2.30
CA SER A 246 11.71 -14.09 3.72
C SER A 246 11.09 -12.81 4.29
N ASP A 247 10.50 -12.91 5.48
CA ASP A 247 10.00 -11.77 6.24
C ASP A 247 11.13 -10.79 6.61
N HIS A 248 12.32 -11.31 6.93
CA HIS A 248 13.50 -10.50 7.27
C HIS A 248 13.95 -9.61 6.11
N GLU A 249 13.95 -10.12 4.87
CA GLU A 249 14.31 -9.31 3.70
C GLU A 249 13.26 -8.23 3.39
N LEU A 250 11.98 -8.53 3.63
CA LEU A 250 10.92 -7.53 3.51
C LEU A 250 11.06 -6.44 4.56
N GLU A 251 11.33 -6.81 5.81
CA GLU A 251 11.58 -5.88 6.90
C GLU A 251 12.81 -5.00 6.61
N PHE A 252 13.90 -5.60 6.13
CA PHE A 252 15.10 -4.86 5.70
C PHE A 252 14.77 -3.84 4.60
N CYS A 253 14.06 -4.27 3.54
CA CYS A 253 13.63 -3.39 2.45
C CYS A 253 12.77 -2.22 2.96
N ILE A 254 11.86 -2.48 3.89
CA ILE A 254 11.03 -1.45 4.51
C ILE A 254 11.90 -0.49 5.33
N ALA A 255 12.79 -1.01 6.18
CA ALA A 255 13.69 -0.22 7.01
C ALA A 255 14.64 0.64 6.17
N GLU A 256 15.24 0.10 5.11
CA GLU A 256 16.08 0.85 4.16
C GLU A 256 15.27 1.98 3.52
N SER A 257 14.03 1.70 3.08
CA SER A 257 13.17 2.74 2.49
C SER A 257 12.83 3.86 3.46
N ILE A 258 12.75 3.57 4.76
CA ILE A 258 12.53 4.56 5.82
C ILE A 258 13.80 5.39 6.00
N SER A 259 14.96 4.73 6.14
CA SER A 259 16.27 5.38 6.30
C SER A 259 16.61 6.30 5.13
N SER A 260 16.37 5.84 3.90
CA SER A 260 16.55 6.60 2.66
C SER A 260 15.47 7.65 2.39
N ARG A 261 14.48 7.79 3.29
CA ARG A 261 13.35 8.73 3.17
C ARG A 261 12.56 8.61 1.87
N THR A 262 12.55 7.43 1.24
CA THR A 262 11.82 7.20 -0.01
C THR A 262 10.33 7.01 0.27
N SER A 263 9.45 7.64 -0.51
CA SER A 263 8.00 7.49 -0.36
C SER A 263 7.45 6.20 -1.01
N VAL A 264 8.22 5.60 -1.91
CA VAL A 264 7.83 4.43 -2.71
C VAL A 264 8.94 3.39 -2.69
N ILE A 265 8.58 2.14 -2.37
CA ILE A 265 9.43 0.97 -2.59
C ILE A 265 9.11 0.42 -3.98
N ARG A 266 10.13 0.33 -4.84
CA ARG A 266 9.99 -0.21 -6.19
C ARG A 266 10.24 -1.70 -6.15
N MET A 267 9.30 -2.46 -6.70
CA MET A 267 9.39 -3.91 -6.78
C MET A 267 9.12 -4.39 -8.20
N TYR A 268 9.69 -5.54 -8.51
CA TYR A 268 9.58 -6.21 -9.80
C TYR A 268 9.21 -7.66 -9.57
N ILE A 269 8.33 -8.17 -10.43
CA ILE A 269 8.03 -9.59 -10.47
C ILE A 269 8.82 -10.18 -11.64
N GLU A 270 9.59 -11.22 -11.36
CA GLU A 270 10.38 -11.94 -12.35
C GLU A 270 9.98 -13.43 -12.33
N GLU A 271 9.92 -14.07 -13.49
CA GLU A 271 9.66 -15.51 -13.60
C GLU A 271 10.89 -16.29 -13.14
N ASN A 272 10.74 -17.18 -12.14
CA ASN A 272 11.78 -18.18 -11.88
C ASN A 272 11.76 -19.16 -13.04
N LEU A 273 12.69 -19.00 -13.98
CA LEU A 273 13.01 -20.03 -14.97
C LEU A 273 13.56 -21.24 -14.21
N THR A 274 12.70 -22.19 -13.85
CA THR A 274 13.17 -23.51 -13.44
C THR A 274 13.90 -24.14 -14.63
N GLU A 275 15.00 -24.85 -14.36
CA GLU A 275 15.89 -25.48 -15.35
C GLU A 275 15.17 -26.35 -16.40
N LYS A 276 13.92 -26.77 -16.14
CA LYS A 276 13.06 -27.46 -17.12
C LYS A 276 12.80 -26.61 -18.38
N SER A 277 12.66 -25.29 -18.25
CA SER A 277 12.40 -24.38 -19.38
C SER A 277 13.64 -24.20 -20.28
N LEU A 278 14.84 -24.27 -19.70
CA LEU A 278 16.11 -24.25 -20.44
C LEU A 278 16.32 -25.52 -21.29
N LYS A 279 15.95 -26.70 -20.77
CA LYS A 279 16.04 -27.97 -21.52
C LYS A 279 15.06 -28.04 -22.70
N VAL A 280 13.87 -27.45 -22.58
CA VAL A 280 12.89 -27.39 -23.69
C VAL A 280 13.35 -26.40 -24.77
N GLY A 281 13.92 -25.26 -24.37
CA GLY A 281 14.52 -24.29 -25.30
C GLY A 281 15.73 -24.84 -26.07
N GLN A 282 16.59 -25.62 -25.40
CA GLN A 282 17.74 -26.27 -26.04
C GLN A 282 17.33 -27.41 -26.98
N ARG A 283 16.33 -28.23 -26.64
CA ARG A 283 15.78 -29.25 -27.55
C ARG A 283 15.14 -28.65 -28.81
N LYS A 284 14.42 -27.52 -28.70
CA LYS A 284 13.84 -26.84 -29.87
C LYS A 284 14.92 -26.26 -30.80
N ARG A 285 16.05 -25.75 -30.25
CA ARG A 285 17.19 -25.30 -31.06
C ARG A 285 17.90 -26.45 -31.77
N HIS A 286 18.09 -27.59 -31.10
CA HIS A 286 18.67 -28.78 -31.73
C HIS A 286 17.77 -29.37 -32.84
N LEU A 287 16.45 -29.42 -32.64
CA LEU A 287 15.51 -29.85 -33.68
C LEU A 287 15.43 -28.87 -34.86
N SER A 288 15.58 -27.57 -34.61
CA SER A 288 15.64 -26.53 -35.66
C SER A 288 16.94 -26.61 -36.48
N GLN A 289 18.08 -26.86 -35.84
CA GLN A 289 19.36 -27.07 -36.54
C GLN A 289 19.38 -28.38 -37.34
N ASN A 290 18.84 -29.48 -36.80
CA ASN A 290 18.70 -30.74 -37.55
C ASN A 290 17.74 -30.61 -38.74
N LYS A 291 16.64 -29.84 -38.62
CA LYS A 291 15.76 -29.55 -39.77
C LYS A 291 16.45 -28.73 -40.86
N ARG A 292 17.30 -27.76 -40.49
CA ARG A 292 18.08 -26.98 -41.47
C ARG A 292 19.17 -27.82 -42.14
N GLN A 293 19.85 -28.72 -41.41
CA GLN A 293 20.83 -29.63 -42.00
C GLN A 293 20.18 -30.68 -42.92
N ASN A 294 19.00 -31.22 -42.56
CA ASN A 294 18.27 -32.14 -43.42
C ASN A 294 17.66 -31.47 -44.67
N MET A 295 17.28 -30.19 -44.62
CA MET A 295 16.83 -29.47 -45.82
C MET A 295 18.00 -29.21 -46.80
N ASN A 296 19.20 -28.89 -46.28
CA ASN A 296 20.38 -28.72 -47.13
C ASN A 296 20.83 -30.04 -47.79
N PHE A 297 20.62 -31.20 -47.14
CA PHE A 297 20.93 -32.50 -47.74
C PHE A 297 19.96 -32.92 -48.86
N ILE A 298 18.71 -32.44 -48.82
CA ILE A 298 17.71 -32.74 -49.87
C ILE A 298 17.90 -31.84 -51.10
N GLU A 299 18.41 -30.61 -50.94
CA GLU A 299 18.71 -29.72 -52.07
C GLU A 299 20.00 -30.09 -52.82
N PHE A 300 21.04 -30.60 -52.14
CA PHE A 300 22.27 -31.05 -52.82
C PHE A 300 22.14 -32.42 -53.52
N GLY A 301 21.05 -33.16 -53.32
CA GLY A 301 20.80 -34.45 -53.96
C GLY A 301 20.09 -34.40 -55.32
N LYS A 302 19.70 -33.20 -55.82
CA LYS A 302 18.94 -33.06 -57.07
C LYS A 302 19.72 -32.45 -58.26
N GLU A 303 20.96 -32.02 -58.08
CA GLU A 303 21.82 -31.51 -59.16
C GLU A 303 22.94 -32.50 -59.52
N GLY A 304 22.56 -33.73 -59.87
CA GLY A 304 23.51 -34.81 -60.14
C GLY A 304 23.09 -35.80 -61.22
N MET A 305 22.17 -35.47 -62.12
CA MET A 305 21.88 -36.27 -63.31
C MET A 305 21.39 -35.38 -64.46
N VAL A 306 22.32 -34.82 -65.23
CA VAL A 306 22.07 -34.48 -66.64
C VAL A 306 23.19 -35.08 -67.49
N SER A 307 22.75 -35.84 -68.46
CA SER A 307 23.46 -36.76 -69.32
C SER A 307 24.37 -36.11 -70.37
N LYS A 308 25.41 -36.87 -70.70
CA LYS A 308 26.31 -36.75 -71.87
C LYS A 308 25.56 -36.49 -73.18
N GLY A 309 26.15 -35.65 -74.03
CA GLY A 309 25.85 -35.62 -75.47
C GLY A 309 26.32 -34.34 -76.15
N LYS A 310 27.58 -34.26 -76.60
CA LYS A 310 27.96 -33.30 -77.64
C LYS A 310 29.04 -33.87 -78.57
N VAL A 311 28.70 -33.77 -79.85
CA VAL A 311 29.36 -34.29 -81.05
C VAL A 311 30.61 -33.47 -81.38
N GLN A 312 31.62 -34.17 -81.88
CA GLN A 312 32.92 -33.66 -82.33
C GLN A 312 32.83 -33.22 -83.79
N ILE A 313 33.19 -31.97 -84.10
CA ILE A 313 33.47 -31.50 -85.46
C ILE A 313 34.76 -30.68 -85.41
N MET A 314 35.79 -31.13 -86.14
CA MET A 314 37.06 -30.43 -86.35
C MET A 314 36.97 -29.47 -87.53
N PRO A 315 37.76 -28.39 -87.55
CA PRO A 315 37.74 -27.39 -88.61
C PRO A 315 38.61 -27.80 -89.81
N SER A 316 38.16 -27.42 -91.00
CA SER A 316 38.95 -27.38 -92.24
C SER A 316 39.36 -25.94 -92.53
N GLY A 317 40.65 -25.72 -92.76
CA GLY A 317 41.22 -24.46 -93.29
C GLY A 317 42.15 -23.78 -92.32
#